data_AF-A0AAU6UYV7-F1
#
_entry.id   AF-A0AAU6UYV7-F1
#
_cell.length_a   1.000
_cell.length_b   1.000
_cell.length_c   1.000
_cell.angle_alpha   90.00
_cell.angle_beta   90.00
_cell.angle_gamma   90.00
#
_symmetry.space_group_name_H-M   'P 1'
#
loop_
_entity.id
_entity.type
_entity.pdbx_description
1 polymer ?
#
loop_
_entity_poly.entity_id
_entity_poly.type
_entity_poly.pdbx_seq_one_letter_code
_entity_poly.pdbx_strand_id
1 'polypeptide(L)'
;MKLKYPCALVALFPLSAMAAQPDGLMAGVFTILVLGGFTLVNLLLQLVFYFNGQYSRPGFVHSHIYWALPIPLITLLLVFWDHASIADLSMNFGLVLIAVALALLPLQLKNSAKVAGPQAGWRLLATSALLLLLANIIWPLTIPAMLIAWSAPDWQQCKENGFKLSRIVLLLAALGLTLYEGFQAWQHFFGS
;
A
#
# COMPACT_ATOMS: atom_id res chain seq x y z
N MET A 1 -36.87 11.13 -2.84
CA MET A 1 -36.78 12.49 -2.24
C MET A 1 -37.08 12.34 -0.76
N LYS A 2 -36.27 12.69 0.23
CA LYS A 2 -35.03 13.49 0.34
C LYS A 2 -34.20 12.84 1.47
N LEU A 3 -32.92 12.53 1.27
CA LEU A 3 -32.02 12.29 2.40
C LEU A 3 -31.71 13.64 3.05
N LYS A 4 -32.36 13.92 4.18
CA LYS A 4 -31.85 14.88 5.18
C LYS A 4 -30.72 14.16 5.90
N TYR A 5 -29.53 14.76 5.94
CA TYR A 5 -28.43 14.66 6.93
C TYR A 5 -27.06 14.82 6.24
N PRO A 6 -26.75 15.97 5.60
CA PRO A 6 -25.37 16.28 5.21
C PRO A 6 -24.49 16.69 6.42
N CYS A 7 -25.04 16.80 7.63
CA CYS A 7 -24.30 17.36 8.77
C CYS A 7 -23.41 16.36 9.52
N ALA A 8 -23.60 15.04 9.37
CA ALA A 8 -22.78 14.05 10.08
C ALA A 8 -21.38 13.87 9.48
N LEU A 9 -21.20 14.17 8.19
CA LEU A 9 -19.91 14.04 7.49
C LEU A 9 -18.98 15.26 7.70
N VAL A 10 -19.54 16.41 8.08
CA VAL A 10 -18.76 17.64 8.35
C VAL A 10 -18.24 17.67 9.80
N ALA A 11 -18.86 16.93 10.72
CA ALA A 11 -18.41 16.82 12.11
C ALA A 11 -17.12 15.99 12.30
N LEU A 12 -16.68 15.27 11.27
CA LEU A 12 -15.45 14.46 11.30
C LEU A 12 -14.16 15.27 11.07
N PHE A 13 -14.24 16.56 10.73
CA PHE A 13 -13.08 17.33 10.28
C PHE A 13 -12.41 18.30 11.28
N PRO A 14 -12.99 18.77 12.41
CA PRO A 14 -12.26 19.67 13.30
C PRO A 14 -11.67 19.02 14.57
N LEU A 15 -11.88 17.73 14.84
CA LEU A 15 -11.46 17.12 16.11
C LEU A 15 -9.99 16.67 16.18
N SER A 16 -9.28 16.56 15.05
CA SER A 16 -7.88 16.11 15.04
C SER A 16 -6.87 17.17 15.51
N ALA A 17 -7.27 18.44 15.65
CA ALA A 17 -6.35 19.51 16.04
C ALA A 17 -6.14 19.62 17.57
N MET A 18 -6.99 19.00 18.39
CA MET A 18 -6.93 19.13 19.87
C MET A 18 -6.47 17.87 20.61
N ALA A 19 -6.19 16.77 19.90
CA ALA A 19 -5.74 15.50 20.49
C ALA A 19 -4.22 15.28 20.45
N ALA A 20 -3.46 16.16 19.77
CA ALA A 20 -2.00 16.08 19.72
C ALA A 20 -1.39 16.63 21.01
N GLN A 21 -1.39 15.83 22.07
CA GLN A 21 -0.48 16.04 23.20
C GLN A 21 0.94 15.57 22.79
N PRO A 22 2.02 16.18 23.32
CA PRO A 22 3.40 15.82 22.94
C PRO A 22 3.77 14.39 23.34
N ASP A 23 3.10 13.85 24.36
CA ASP A 23 3.25 12.48 24.82
C ASP A 23 2.40 11.59 23.91
N GLY A 24 3.00 10.62 23.20
CA GLY A 24 2.33 9.82 22.14
C GLY A 24 2.63 10.23 20.70
N LEU A 25 3.55 11.19 20.50
CA LEU A 25 3.99 11.66 19.17
C LEU A 25 4.40 10.51 18.24
N MET A 26 5.07 9.48 18.77
CA MET A 26 5.54 8.34 17.98
C MET A 26 4.39 7.47 17.45
N ALA A 27 3.37 7.18 18.25
CA ALA A 27 2.20 6.42 17.84
C ALA A 27 1.35 7.18 16.81
N GLY A 28 1.15 8.49 17.01
CA GLY A 28 0.42 9.34 16.07
C GLY A 28 1.14 9.49 14.72
N VAL A 29 2.46 9.74 14.74
CA VAL A 29 3.28 9.85 13.53
C VAL A 29 3.35 8.52 12.77
N PHE A 30 3.51 7.40 13.48
CA PHE A 30 3.51 6.08 12.86
C PHE A 30 2.14 5.73 12.25
N THR A 31 1.04 6.05 12.94
CA THR A 31 -0.31 5.77 12.45
C THR A 31 -0.67 6.62 11.24
N ILE A 32 -0.29 7.90 11.20
CA ILE A 32 -0.65 8.76 10.06
C ILE A 32 0.29 8.53 8.88
N LEU A 33 1.61 8.54 9.09
CA LEU A 33 2.57 8.46 7.99
C LEU A 33 2.80 7.03 7.52
N VAL A 34 3.07 6.09 8.43
CA VAL A 34 3.42 4.72 8.06
C VAL A 34 2.18 3.92 7.68
N LEU A 35 1.18 3.86 8.56
CA LEU A 35 -0.06 3.13 8.26
C LEU A 35 -0.87 3.82 7.14
N GLY A 36 -0.96 5.15 7.15
CA GLY A 36 -1.59 5.91 6.06
C GLY A 36 -0.90 5.72 4.70
N GLY A 37 0.43 5.87 4.65
CA GLY A 37 1.19 5.63 3.42
C GLY A 37 1.07 4.17 2.93
N PHE A 38 1.19 3.22 3.85
CA PHE A 38 1.01 1.80 3.54
C PHE A 38 -0.38 1.49 3.00
N THR A 39 -1.45 2.01 3.61
CA THR A 39 -2.82 1.76 3.15
C THR A 39 -3.07 2.33 1.75
N LEU A 40 -2.53 3.51 1.44
CA LEU A 40 -2.59 4.08 0.09
C LEU A 40 -1.85 3.21 -0.94
N VAL A 41 -0.62 2.79 -0.64
CA VAL A 41 0.16 1.90 -1.51
C VAL A 41 -0.56 0.56 -1.69
N ASN A 42 -1.10 -0.01 -0.62
CA ASN A 42 -1.84 -1.26 -0.65
C ASN A 42 -3.10 -1.15 -1.51
N LEU A 43 -3.85 -0.05 -1.41
CA LEU A 43 -5.04 0.19 -2.23
C LEU A 43 -4.69 0.36 -3.71
N LEU A 44 -3.62 1.08 -4.03
CA LEU A 44 -3.10 1.19 -5.40
C LEU A 44 -2.75 -0.20 -5.98
N LEU A 45 -2.03 -1.01 -5.21
CA LEU A 45 -1.68 -2.39 -5.60
C LEU A 45 -2.93 -3.23 -5.83
N GLN A 46 -3.91 -3.15 -4.92
CA GLN A 46 -5.18 -3.88 -5.07
C GLN A 46 -5.93 -3.51 -6.33
N LEU A 47 -5.97 -2.22 -6.68
CA LEU A 47 -6.60 -1.75 -7.90
C LEU A 47 -5.90 -2.32 -9.15
N VAL A 48 -4.57 -2.22 -9.21
CA VAL A 48 -3.78 -2.75 -10.32
C VAL A 48 -3.94 -4.26 -10.46
N PHE A 49 -3.89 -5.00 -9.35
CA PHE A 49 -4.00 -6.45 -9.35
C PHE A 49 -5.40 -6.95 -9.68
N TYR A 50 -6.45 -6.25 -9.23
CA TYR A 50 -7.83 -6.57 -9.57
C TYR A 50 -8.08 -6.43 -11.08
N PHE A 51 -7.71 -5.29 -11.68
CA PHE A 51 -7.93 -5.06 -13.11
C PHE A 51 -7.10 -5.98 -14.02
N ASN A 52 -5.95 -6.46 -13.53
CA ASN A 52 -5.11 -7.43 -14.24
C ASN A 52 -5.45 -8.90 -13.91
N GLY A 53 -6.52 -9.16 -13.14
CA GLY A 53 -7.02 -10.50 -12.87
C GLY A 53 -6.14 -11.35 -11.95
N GLN A 54 -5.23 -10.74 -11.18
CA GLN A 54 -4.35 -11.50 -10.27
C GLN A 54 -5.12 -12.17 -9.13
N TYR A 55 -6.22 -11.54 -8.69
CA TYR A 55 -7.07 -12.09 -7.62
C TYR A 55 -7.94 -13.27 -8.05
N SER A 56 -7.92 -13.67 -9.33
CA SER A 56 -8.52 -14.95 -9.74
C SER A 56 -7.72 -16.16 -9.21
N ARG A 57 -6.51 -15.93 -8.67
CA ARG A 57 -5.62 -16.97 -8.16
C ARG A 57 -5.67 -17.03 -6.64
N PRO A 58 -6.10 -18.15 -6.04
CA PRO A 58 -6.15 -18.28 -4.58
C PRO A 58 -4.79 -18.05 -3.92
N GLY A 59 -3.72 -18.61 -4.50
CA GLY A 59 -2.36 -18.46 -3.97
C GLY A 59 -1.87 -17.01 -3.95
N PHE A 60 -2.24 -16.20 -4.95
CA PHE A 60 -1.88 -14.78 -4.99
C PHE A 60 -2.63 -13.98 -3.92
N VAL A 61 -3.92 -14.24 -3.74
CA VAL A 61 -4.74 -13.60 -2.69
C VAL A 61 -4.14 -13.86 -1.31
N HIS A 62 -3.81 -15.12 -1.00
CA HIS A 62 -3.19 -15.47 0.29
C HIS A 62 -1.82 -14.81 0.46
N SER A 63 -0.99 -14.80 -0.58
CA SER A 63 0.31 -14.15 -0.53
C SER A 63 0.20 -12.64 -0.31
N HIS A 64 -0.71 -11.94 -1.02
CA HIS A 64 -0.95 -10.51 -0.82
C HIS A 64 -1.32 -10.21 0.63
N ILE A 65 -2.30 -10.94 1.17
CA ILE A 65 -2.76 -10.73 2.55
C ILE A 65 -1.64 -11.02 3.55
N TYR A 66 -0.86 -12.08 3.33
CA TYR A 66 0.26 -12.43 4.20
C TYR A 66 1.29 -11.29 4.32
N TRP A 67 1.56 -10.57 3.23
CA TRP A 67 2.46 -9.42 3.24
C TRP A 67 1.79 -8.13 3.72
N ALA A 68 0.48 -7.96 3.50
CA ALA A 68 -0.22 -6.71 3.81
C ALA A 68 -0.73 -6.63 5.25
N LEU A 69 -1.09 -7.75 5.87
CA LEU A 69 -1.69 -7.81 7.20
C LEU A 69 -0.74 -7.50 8.38
N PRO A 70 0.57 -7.84 8.34
CA PRO A 70 1.47 -7.58 9.47
C PRO A 70 1.57 -6.11 9.85
N ILE A 71 1.58 -5.18 8.89
CA ILE A 71 1.75 -3.74 9.16
C ILE A 71 0.59 -3.17 10.02
N PRO A 72 -0.70 -3.37 9.65
CA PRO A 72 -1.83 -3.01 10.51
C PRO A 72 -1.79 -3.69 11.88
N LEU A 73 -1.37 -4.96 11.97
CA LEU A 73 -1.30 -5.68 13.26
C LEU A 73 -0.19 -5.14 14.17
N ILE A 74 0.99 -4.83 13.63
CA ILE A 74 2.07 -4.19 14.39
C ILE A 74 1.60 -2.81 14.86
N THR A 75 0.91 -2.05 14.00
CA THR A 75 0.36 -0.74 14.37
C THR A 75 -0.66 -0.88 15.49
N LEU A 76 -1.51 -1.92 15.46
CA LEU A 76 -2.46 -2.19 16.54
C LEU A 76 -1.75 -2.38 17.89
N LEU A 77 -0.68 -3.18 17.91
CA LEU A 77 0.10 -3.43 19.12
C LEU A 77 0.76 -2.15 19.63
N LEU A 78 1.31 -1.32 18.73
CA LEU A 78 1.92 -0.04 19.09
C LEU A 78 0.89 0.93 19.70
N VAL A 79 -0.30 1.04 19.09
CA VAL A 79 -1.38 1.90 19.57
C VAL A 79 -1.90 1.46 20.95
N PHE A 80 -1.94 0.16 21.25
CA PHE A 80 -2.29 -0.31 22.59
C PHE A 80 -1.18 -0.05 23.61
N TRP A 81 0.08 -0.15 23.18
CA TRP A 81 1.25 0.00 24.05
C TRP A 81 1.53 1.47 24.41
N ASP A 82 1.39 2.38 23.44
CA ASP A 82 1.76 3.79 23.55
C ASP A 82 0.61 4.66 23.01
N HIS A 83 -0.26 5.11 23.91
CA HIS A 83 -1.36 6.04 23.60
C HIS A 83 -1.41 7.16 24.64
N ALA A 84 -1.62 8.38 24.15
CA ALA A 84 -1.63 9.58 24.99
C ALA A 84 -2.90 9.71 25.84
N SER A 85 -4.03 9.26 25.28
CA SER A 85 -5.36 9.39 25.86
C SER A 85 -6.33 8.38 25.28
N ILE A 86 -7.50 8.24 25.91
CA ILE A 86 -8.59 7.38 25.40
C ILE A 86 -9.09 7.88 24.03
N ALA A 87 -9.08 9.19 23.80
CA ALA A 87 -9.48 9.77 22.52
C ALA A 87 -8.50 9.41 21.39
N ASP A 88 -7.19 9.51 21.67
CA ASP A 88 -6.12 9.13 20.75
C ASP A 88 -6.17 7.61 20.45
N LEU A 89 -6.34 6.79 21.48
CA LEU A 89 -6.55 5.35 21.34
C LEU A 89 -7.73 5.03 20.42
N SER A 90 -8.89 5.67 20.65
CA SER A 90 -10.10 5.42 19.86
C SER A 90 -9.92 5.84 18.39
N MET A 91 -9.24 6.95 18.12
CA MET A 91 -8.96 7.42 16.76
C MET A 91 -8.02 6.47 16.02
N ASN A 92 -6.87 6.15 16.61
CA ASN A 92 -5.86 5.29 15.99
C ASN A 92 -6.37 3.85 15.82
N PHE A 93 -7.17 3.35 16.77
CA PHE A 93 -7.84 2.07 16.63
C PHE A 93 -8.79 2.03 15.42
N GLY A 94 -9.57 3.09 15.20
CA GLY A 94 -10.42 3.23 14.01
C GLY A 94 -9.62 3.18 12.70
N LEU A 95 -8.48 3.88 12.64
CA LEU A 95 -7.58 3.85 11.48
C LEU A 95 -6.98 2.46 11.24
N VAL A 96 -6.57 1.77 12.31
CA VAL A 96 -6.07 0.40 12.23
C VAL A 96 -7.15 -0.55 11.72
N LEU A 97 -8.39 -0.44 12.20
CA LEU A 97 -9.50 -1.25 11.70
C LEU A 97 -9.74 -1.06 10.20
N ILE A 98 -9.69 0.19 9.72
CA ILE A 98 -9.79 0.49 8.28
C ILE A 98 -8.62 -0.17 7.53
N ALA A 99 -7.39 -0.07 8.05
CA ALA A 99 -6.22 -0.65 7.42
C ALA A 99 -6.27 -2.19 7.36
N VAL A 100 -6.75 -2.85 8.42
CA VAL A 100 -6.98 -4.30 8.44
C VAL A 100 -8.06 -4.68 7.42
N ALA A 101 -9.17 -3.95 7.38
CA ALA A 101 -10.24 -4.20 6.41
C ALA A 101 -9.72 -4.07 4.96
N LEU A 102 -8.91 -3.05 4.69
CA LEU A 102 -8.25 -2.88 3.39
C LEU A 102 -7.24 -4.00 3.11
N ALA A 103 -6.44 -4.44 4.10
CA ALA A 103 -5.52 -5.56 3.92
C ALA A 103 -6.24 -6.89 3.59
N LEU A 104 -7.46 -7.07 4.09
CA LEU A 104 -8.29 -8.25 3.84
C LEU A 104 -9.20 -8.11 2.60
N LEU A 105 -9.29 -6.92 2.00
CA LEU A 105 -10.09 -6.66 0.80
C LEU A 105 -9.84 -7.65 -0.36
N PRO A 106 -8.61 -8.16 -0.61
CA PRO A 106 -8.37 -9.20 -1.61
C PRO A 106 -9.25 -10.44 -1.47
N LEU A 107 -9.68 -10.81 -0.25
CA LEU A 107 -10.61 -11.94 -0.02
C LEU A 107 -11.98 -11.71 -0.63
N GLN A 108 -12.43 -10.45 -0.70
CA GLN A 108 -13.70 -10.08 -1.33
C GLN A 108 -13.52 -9.94 -2.84
N LEU A 109 -12.41 -9.30 -3.26
CA LEU A 109 -12.10 -9.08 -4.68
C LEU A 109 -11.97 -10.38 -5.47
N LYS A 110 -11.48 -11.47 -4.84
CA LYS A 110 -11.38 -12.78 -5.50
C LYS A 110 -12.71 -13.28 -6.07
N ASN A 111 -13.84 -12.96 -5.42
CA ASN A 111 -15.16 -13.44 -5.82
C ASN A 111 -15.70 -12.70 -7.06
N SER A 112 -15.15 -11.52 -7.36
CA SER A 112 -15.53 -10.68 -8.50
C SER A 112 -14.43 -10.61 -9.57
N ALA A 113 -13.25 -11.17 -9.30
CA ALA A 113 -12.09 -11.07 -10.17
C ALA A 113 -12.31 -11.81 -11.50
N LYS A 114 -12.06 -11.09 -12.61
CA LYS A 114 -12.02 -11.70 -13.94
C LYS A 114 -10.73 -12.50 -14.10
N VAL A 115 -10.79 -13.58 -14.88
CA VAL A 115 -9.61 -14.37 -15.25
C VAL A 115 -8.61 -13.48 -15.99
N ALA A 116 -7.34 -13.57 -15.61
CA ALA A 116 -6.27 -12.81 -16.24
C ALA A 116 -6.18 -13.12 -17.76
N GLY A 117 -6.19 -12.07 -18.58
CA GLY A 117 -6.05 -12.20 -20.04
C GLY A 117 -4.60 -12.36 -20.50
N PRO A 118 -4.37 -12.67 -21.80
CA PRO A 118 -3.05 -12.98 -22.37
C PRO A 118 -2.02 -11.85 -22.31
N GLN A 119 -2.46 -10.61 -22.10
CA GLN A 119 -1.60 -9.43 -22.01
C GLN A 119 -1.44 -8.91 -20.57
N ALA A 120 -1.98 -9.60 -19.56
CA ALA A 120 -1.96 -9.13 -18.17
C ALA A 120 -0.52 -8.89 -17.65
N GLY A 121 0.44 -9.75 -18.01
CA GLY A 121 1.85 -9.56 -17.64
C GLY A 121 2.43 -8.26 -18.21
N TRP A 122 2.34 -8.06 -19.52
CA TRP A 122 2.77 -6.82 -20.18
C TRP A 122 2.09 -5.56 -19.61
N ARG A 123 0.79 -5.62 -19.26
CA ARG A 123 0.09 -4.50 -18.61
C ARG A 123 0.65 -4.20 -17.22
N LEU A 124 1.00 -5.23 -16.44
CA LEU A 124 1.65 -5.04 -15.14
C LEU A 124 3.06 -4.46 -15.29
N LEU A 125 3.87 -4.95 -16.23
CA LEU A 125 5.18 -4.36 -16.50
C LEU A 125 5.08 -2.91 -16.99
N ALA A 126 4.11 -2.60 -17.86
CA ALA A 126 3.87 -1.23 -18.30
C ALA A 126 3.43 -0.32 -17.14
N THR A 127 2.58 -0.83 -16.24
CA THR A 127 2.18 -0.12 -15.01
C THR A 127 3.37 0.11 -14.09
N SER A 128 4.24 -0.90 -13.91
CA SER A 128 5.47 -0.78 -13.14
C SER A 128 6.43 0.26 -13.74
N ALA A 129 6.63 0.24 -15.06
CA ALA A 129 7.43 1.23 -15.76
C ALA A 129 6.87 2.65 -15.61
N LEU A 130 5.55 2.83 -15.75
CA LEU A 130 4.88 4.12 -15.53
C LEU A 130 5.10 4.62 -14.09
N LEU A 131 4.92 3.75 -13.09
CA LEU A 131 5.13 4.12 -11.69
C LEU A 131 6.60 4.44 -11.40
N LEU A 132 7.56 3.75 -12.03
CA LEU A 132 8.98 4.10 -11.92
C LEU A 132 9.29 5.47 -12.52
N LEU A 133 8.68 5.82 -13.66
CA LEU A 133 8.83 7.15 -14.24
C LEU A 133 8.29 8.21 -13.29
N LEU A 134 7.10 7.99 -12.71
CA LEU A 134 6.50 8.87 -11.72
C LEU A 134 7.28 8.91 -10.40
N ALA A 135 8.04 7.87 -10.08
CA ALA A 135 8.86 7.81 -8.88
C ALA A 135 9.99 8.85 -8.87
N ASN A 136 10.40 9.39 -10.02
CA ASN A 136 11.32 10.52 -10.08
C ASN A 136 10.72 11.82 -9.49
N ILE A 137 9.40 11.89 -9.35
CA ILE A 137 8.68 13.01 -8.74
C ILE A 137 8.21 12.64 -7.33
N ILE A 138 7.70 11.41 -7.16
CA ILE A 138 7.13 10.91 -5.92
C ILE A 138 7.87 9.62 -5.54
N TRP A 139 9.01 9.76 -4.87
CA TRP A 139 9.94 8.66 -4.60
C TRP A 139 9.31 7.39 -3.99
N PRO A 140 8.29 7.43 -3.09
CA PRO A 140 7.73 6.21 -2.52
C PRO A 140 7.03 5.30 -3.54
N LEU A 141 6.78 5.79 -4.76
CA LEU A 141 6.19 5.00 -5.84
C LEU A 141 7.12 3.90 -6.37
N THR A 142 8.42 3.92 -6.04
CA THR A 142 9.33 2.82 -6.38
C THR A 142 8.90 1.49 -5.75
N ILE A 143 8.34 1.51 -4.54
CA ILE A 143 7.91 0.32 -3.80
C ILE A 143 6.74 -0.38 -4.52
N PRO A 144 5.59 0.27 -4.80
CA PRO A 144 4.54 -0.38 -5.58
C PRO A 144 5.00 -0.77 -6.98
N ALA A 145 5.87 0.01 -7.63
CA ALA A 145 6.41 -0.36 -8.93
C ALA A 145 7.20 -1.67 -8.89
N MET A 146 8.05 -1.85 -7.86
CA MET A 146 8.81 -3.07 -7.62
C MET A 146 7.87 -4.26 -7.36
N LEU A 147 6.88 -4.09 -6.48
CA LEU A 147 5.91 -5.14 -6.13
C LEU A 147 5.07 -5.57 -7.34
N ILE A 148 4.71 -4.64 -8.24
CA ILE A 148 4.01 -4.93 -9.49
C ILE A 148 4.90 -5.72 -10.45
N ALA A 149 6.17 -5.32 -10.62
CA ALA A 149 7.11 -6.08 -11.45
C ALA A 149 7.40 -7.48 -10.88
N TRP A 150 7.45 -7.60 -9.55
CA TRP A 150 7.66 -8.87 -8.87
C TRP A 150 6.48 -9.82 -9.07
N SER A 151 5.26 -9.31 -8.93
CA SER A 151 4.00 -10.05 -9.08
C SER A 151 3.59 -10.29 -10.54
N ALA A 152 4.29 -9.69 -11.50
CA ALA A 152 4.05 -9.88 -12.93
C ALA A 152 4.12 -11.37 -13.28
N PRO A 153 3.03 -11.98 -13.75
CA PRO A 153 2.97 -13.42 -13.91
C PRO A 153 3.79 -13.93 -15.09
N ASP A 154 4.53 -15.01 -14.89
CA ASP A 154 5.35 -15.59 -15.96
C ASP A 154 4.60 -16.58 -16.88
N TRP A 155 3.47 -17.15 -16.47
CA TRP A 155 2.82 -18.32 -17.08
C TRP A 155 2.52 -18.27 -18.60
N GLN A 156 2.12 -17.13 -19.18
CA GLN A 156 1.81 -17.05 -20.63
C GLN A 156 2.96 -16.45 -21.45
N GLN A 157 3.79 -15.61 -20.82
CA GLN A 157 4.86 -14.85 -21.46
C GLN A 157 6.26 -15.42 -21.14
N CYS A 158 6.32 -16.55 -20.41
CA CYS A 158 7.53 -17.26 -20.00
C CYS A 158 8.46 -17.67 -21.14
N LYS A 159 7.91 -17.82 -22.36
CA LYS A 159 8.67 -18.18 -23.57
C LYS A 159 9.30 -16.97 -24.26
N GLU A 160 8.86 -15.76 -23.94
CA GLU A 160 9.42 -14.53 -24.50
C GLU A 160 10.59 -14.07 -23.64
N ASN A 161 11.82 -14.25 -24.13
CA ASN A 161 13.02 -13.76 -23.45
C ASN A 161 12.95 -12.25 -23.17
N GLY A 162 12.27 -11.49 -24.03
CA GLY A 162 12.03 -10.06 -23.84
C GLY A 162 11.25 -9.74 -22.56
N PHE A 163 10.20 -10.50 -22.25
CA PHE A 163 9.40 -10.29 -21.04
C PHE A 163 10.21 -10.49 -19.76
N LYS A 164 10.97 -11.59 -19.70
CA LYS A 164 11.85 -11.90 -18.56
C LYS A 164 12.91 -10.81 -18.36
N LEU A 165 13.53 -10.36 -19.44
CA LEU A 165 14.54 -9.31 -19.40
C LEU A 165 13.94 -7.98 -18.93
N SER A 166 12.80 -7.56 -19.49
CA SER A 166 12.09 -6.36 -19.05
C SER A 166 11.71 -6.40 -17.57
N ARG A 167 11.21 -7.55 -17.08
CA ARG A 167 10.89 -7.73 -15.67
C ARG A 167 12.13 -7.58 -14.77
N ILE A 168 13.25 -8.21 -15.13
CA ILE A 168 14.51 -8.10 -14.38
C ILE A 168 15.02 -6.66 -14.38
N VAL A 169 15.02 -5.99 -15.54
CA VAL A 169 15.47 -4.59 -15.65
C VAL A 169 14.59 -3.69 -14.78
N LEU A 170 13.26 -3.84 -14.81
CA LEU A 170 12.36 -3.04 -13.98
C LEU A 170 12.54 -3.33 -12.48
N LEU A 171 12.77 -4.59 -12.09
CA LEU A 171 13.07 -4.94 -10.70
C LEU A 171 14.38 -4.33 -10.21
N LEU A 172 15.45 -4.44 -11.00
CA LEU A 172 16.76 -3.86 -10.66
C LEU A 172 16.70 -2.33 -10.63
N ALA A 173 16.00 -1.70 -11.57
CA ALA A 173 15.80 -0.26 -11.58
C ALA A 173 15.01 0.20 -10.35
N ALA A 174 13.90 -0.48 -10.02
CA ALA A 174 13.10 -0.14 -8.85
C ALA A 174 13.85 -0.36 -7.55
N LEU A 175 14.60 -1.45 -7.43
CA LEU A 175 15.44 -1.73 -6.27
C LEU A 175 16.55 -0.69 -6.13
N GLY A 176 17.26 -0.39 -7.21
CA GLY A 176 18.34 0.59 -7.23
C GLY A 176 17.85 1.97 -6.82
N LEU A 177 16.73 2.44 -7.37
CA LEU A 177 16.15 3.73 -7.02
C LEU A 177 15.64 3.74 -5.57
N THR A 178 15.01 2.66 -5.11
CA THR A 178 14.56 2.55 -3.70
C THR A 178 15.74 2.61 -2.73
N LEU A 179 16.85 1.93 -3.02
CA LEU A 179 18.05 1.95 -2.19
C LEU A 179 18.72 3.32 -2.21
N TYR A 180 18.80 3.97 -3.38
CA TYR A 180 19.39 5.30 -3.52
C TYR A 180 18.60 6.35 -2.73
N GLU A 181 17.28 6.42 -2.94
CA GLU A 181 16.41 7.37 -2.23
C GLU A 181 16.33 7.05 -0.74
N GLY A 182 16.32 5.76 -0.38
CA GLY A 182 16.38 5.32 1.02
C GLY A 182 17.70 5.74 1.70
N PHE A 183 18.82 5.64 0.99
CA PHE A 183 20.11 6.11 1.48
C PHE A 183 20.16 7.63 1.62
N GLN A 184 19.62 8.39 0.66
CA GLN A 184 19.54 9.84 0.76
C GLN A 184 18.65 10.29 1.92
N ALA A 185 17.49 9.65 2.10
CA ALA A 185 16.63 9.90 3.25
C ALA A 185 17.37 9.60 4.56
N TRP A 186 18.08 8.47 4.64
CA TRP A 186 18.90 8.13 5.80
C TRP A 186 19.97 9.21 6.09
N GLN A 187 20.71 9.66 5.08
CA GLN A 187 21.68 10.74 5.24
C GLN A 187 21.04 12.04 5.71
N HIS A 188 19.84 12.37 5.22
CA HIS A 188 19.14 13.58 5.63
C HIS A 188 18.65 13.53 7.08
N PHE A 189 18.22 12.35 7.57
CA PHE A 189 17.70 12.19 8.93
C PHE A 189 18.77 11.87 9.98
N PHE A 190 19.86 11.18 9.60
CA PHE A 190 20.86 10.64 10.52
C PHE A 190 22.31 10.99 10.16
N GLY A 191 22.55 11.59 9.00
CA GLY A 191 23.87 12.05 8.58
C GLY A 191 24.19 13.40 9.21
N SER A 192 24.81 13.36 10.40
CA SER A 192 25.61 14.45 10.95
C SER A 192 26.93 14.59 10.21
#